data_AF-A0A4Q3UMZ9-F1
#
_entry.id   AF-A0A4Q3UMZ9-F1
#
_cell.length_a   1.000
_cell.length_b   1.000
_cell.length_c   1.000
_cell.angle_alpha   90.00
_cell.angle_beta   90.00
_cell.angle_gamma   90.00
#
_symmetry.space_group_name_H-M   'P 1'
#
loop_
_entity.id
_entity.type
_entity.pdbx_description
1 polymer ?
#
loop_
_entity_poly.entity_id
_entity_poly.type
_entity_poly.pdbx_seq_one_letter_code
_entity_poly.pdbx_strand_id
1 'polypeptide(L)'
;AMLLAEAMREVVNFIQTTAEQLSPETTFSIVPAYYLAKNSEDEKLLDKIVQSAKKVGMEMDYVPGSPFHVGATKVAKIENQGQFNPVSYITFLAAKFQELGGILIEGCRATGLDEGDTIEVKTSVSSILCRNVVYATHIPPGVNILHFRNAPYRSYVIGVKLKGGNYPNALAYDLEDPYHYYRSQKIKGEEYLIVGGEDHKTGHEENTMKCFSALEEHVRKHFDVSEISFRWSSQFFVPTDGLPYIGQLPGASNNVYVATGFNGDGMMLGTASGLVISDMIIKGESKYSKLFNPSRVKPVAGFSNFVKEAADVVGNLVSGRFSAKQIESLTDLKNGEAKVVNLNGSVLAIYKDEKGELHSLSSACTHIKCTVGW
;
A
#
# COMPACT_ATOMS: atom_id res chain seq x y z
N ALA A 1 11.19 17.43 -7.19
CA ALA A 1 9.84 17.66 -7.72
C ALA A 1 9.79 17.38 -9.22
N MET A 2 10.47 18.18 -10.07
CA MET A 2 10.56 17.92 -11.52
C MET A 2 10.97 16.49 -11.86
N LEU A 3 12.08 16.01 -11.28
CA LEU A 3 12.57 14.65 -11.52
C LEU A 3 11.58 13.55 -11.08
N LEU A 4 10.76 13.82 -10.06
CA LEU A 4 9.69 12.89 -9.65
C LEU A 4 8.54 12.89 -10.66
N ALA A 5 8.11 14.08 -11.10
CA ALA A 5 7.06 14.21 -12.10
C ALA A 5 7.47 13.59 -13.45
N GLU A 6 8.75 13.63 -13.79
CA GLU A 6 9.32 12.93 -14.94
C GLU A 6 9.30 11.41 -14.74
N ALA A 7 9.79 10.91 -13.60
CA ALA A 7 9.76 9.49 -13.27
C ALA A 7 8.33 8.91 -13.33
N MET A 8 7.35 9.62 -12.76
CA MET A 8 5.95 9.17 -12.76
C MET A 8 5.33 9.19 -14.16
N ARG A 9 5.71 10.15 -15.03
CA ARG A 9 5.29 10.14 -16.43
C ARG A 9 5.86 8.92 -17.19
N GLU A 10 7.14 8.62 -16.99
CA GLU A 10 7.76 7.41 -17.60
C GLU A 10 7.08 6.13 -17.11
N VAL A 11 6.73 6.05 -15.82
CA VAL A 11 6.00 4.93 -15.22
C VAL A 11 4.61 4.77 -15.81
N VAL A 12 3.82 5.86 -15.91
CA VAL A 12 2.47 5.81 -16.50
C VAL A 12 2.55 5.35 -17.95
N ASN A 13 3.50 5.90 -18.73
CA ASN A 13 3.71 5.48 -20.12
C ASN A 13 4.08 3.99 -20.23
N PHE A 14 4.93 3.48 -19.33
CA PHE A 14 5.29 2.07 -19.29
C PHE A 14 4.07 1.19 -19.00
N ILE A 15 3.29 1.55 -17.97
CA ILE A 15 2.08 0.80 -17.58
C ILE A 15 1.09 0.80 -18.73
N GLN A 16 0.82 1.96 -19.34
CA GLN A 16 -0.09 2.07 -20.48
C GLN A 16 0.37 1.19 -21.65
N THR A 17 1.62 1.34 -22.10
CA THR A 17 2.17 0.58 -23.24
C THR A 17 2.17 -0.93 -22.98
N THR A 18 2.40 -1.33 -21.73
CA THR A 18 2.35 -2.73 -21.31
C THR A 18 0.91 -3.23 -21.27
N ALA A 19 -0.01 -2.42 -20.77
CA ALA A 19 -1.42 -2.78 -20.67
C ALA A 19 -2.12 -2.85 -22.04
N GLU A 20 -1.64 -2.10 -23.04
CA GLU A 20 -2.13 -2.20 -24.43
C GLU A 20 -1.80 -3.55 -25.09
N GLN A 21 -0.84 -4.31 -24.56
CA GLN A 21 -0.50 -5.66 -25.05
C GLN A 21 -1.37 -6.77 -24.45
N LEU A 22 -2.23 -6.43 -23.49
CA LEU A 22 -3.12 -7.38 -22.84
C LEU A 22 -4.39 -7.64 -23.66
N SER A 23 -5.09 -8.72 -23.31
CA SER A 23 -6.44 -8.96 -23.80
C SER A 23 -7.38 -7.78 -23.48
N PRO A 24 -8.49 -7.61 -24.22
CA PRO A 24 -9.44 -6.51 -24.01
C PRO A 24 -10.01 -6.41 -22.58
N GLU A 25 -9.91 -7.46 -21.79
CA GLU A 25 -10.35 -7.53 -20.39
C GLU A 25 -9.44 -6.74 -19.44
N THR A 26 -8.24 -6.34 -19.88
CA THR A 26 -7.31 -5.48 -19.14
C THR A 26 -7.30 -4.07 -19.73
N THR A 27 -8.49 -3.50 -19.91
CA THR A 27 -8.66 -2.13 -20.37
C THR A 27 -7.98 -1.16 -19.42
N PHE A 28 -6.75 -0.76 -19.76
CA PHE A 28 -6.23 0.51 -19.29
C PHE A 28 -7.12 1.60 -19.90
N SER A 29 -7.67 2.45 -19.07
CA SER A 29 -8.49 3.57 -19.51
C SER A 29 -7.88 4.86 -18.99
N ILE A 30 -7.85 5.84 -19.88
CA ILE A 30 -7.49 7.20 -19.56
C ILE A 30 -8.75 7.90 -19.07
N VAL A 31 -8.70 8.42 -17.85
CA VAL A 31 -9.83 9.03 -17.15
C VAL A 31 -9.38 10.31 -16.44
N PRO A 32 -10.28 11.28 -16.20
CA PRO A 32 -9.99 12.39 -15.32
C PRO A 32 -9.95 11.94 -13.86
N ALA A 33 -9.14 12.61 -13.03
CA ALA A 33 -9.22 12.52 -11.58
C ALA A 33 -9.68 13.86 -10.96
N TYR A 34 -10.48 13.76 -9.90
CA TYR A 34 -11.03 14.91 -9.19
C TYR A 34 -10.55 14.93 -7.74
N TYR A 35 -10.08 16.08 -7.28
CA TYR A 35 -9.73 16.35 -5.89
C TYR A 35 -10.81 17.20 -5.25
N LEU A 36 -11.34 16.74 -4.12
CA LEU A 36 -12.54 17.29 -3.48
C LEU A 36 -12.18 17.89 -2.12
N ALA A 37 -12.32 19.21 -2.00
CA ALA A 37 -12.26 19.88 -0.69
C ALA A 37 -13.66 19.92 -0.05
N LYS A 38 -13.76 19.58 1.24
CA LYS A 38 -15.02 19.51 1.99
C LYS A 38 -15.21 20.68 2.95
N ASN A 39 -14.10 21.34 3.31
CA ASN A 39 -14.09 22.45 4.26
C ASN A 39 -13.01 23.49 3.87
N SER A 40 -12.96 24.60 4.62
CA SER A 40 -12.04 25.72 4.33
C SER A 40 -10.54 25.39 4.48
N GLU A 41 -10.18 24.37 5.26
CA GLU A 41 -8.79 23.92 5.40
C GLU A 41 -8.38 23.10 4.18
N ASP A 42 -9.26 22.19 3.74
CA ASP A 42 -9.09 21.41 2.51
C ASP A 42 -8.96 22.31 1.28
N GLU A 43 -9.72 23.41 1.22
CA GLU A 43 -9.62 24.38 0.11
C GLU A 43 -8.23 24.98 0.01
N LYS A 44 -7.62 25.34 1.15
CA LYS A 44 -6.25 25.86 1.21
C LYS A 44 -5.25 24.79 0.81
N LEU A 45 -5.49 23.53 1.18
CA LEU A 45 -4.66 22.40 0.77
C LEU A 45 -4.76 22.16 -0.75
N LEU A 46 -5.97 22.14 -1.29
CA LEU A 46 -6.25 22.01 -2.72
C LEU A 46 -5.55 23.11 -3.52
N ASP A 47 -5.59 24.35 -3.06
CA ASP A 47 -4.90 25.47 -3.70
C ASP A 47 -3.39 25.27 -3.74
N LYS A 48 -2.80 24.74 -2.66
CA LYS A 48 -1.37 24.39 -2.64
C LYS A 48 -1.07 23.24 -3.61
N ILE A 49 -1.94 22.24 -3.71
CA ILE A 49 -1.80 21.12 -4.65
C ILE A 49 -1.80 21.64 -6.08
N VAL A 50 -2.82 22.40 -6.48
CA VAL A 50 -2.96 22.97 -7.84
C VAL A 50 -1.75 23.86 -8.18
N GLN A 51 -1.34 24.74 -7.27
CA GLN A 51 -0.16 25.59 -7.47
C GLN A 51 1.14 24.79 -7.59
N SER A 52 1.27 23.68 -6.84
CA SER A 52 2.47 22.84 -6.87
C SER A 52 2.52 21.95 -8.10
N ALA A 53 1.38 21.40 -8.54
CA ALA A 53 1.25 20.67 -9.80
C ALA A 53 1.68 21.54 -10.98
N LYS A 54 1.23 22.79 -11.03
CA LYS A 54 1.62 23.75 -12.08
C LYS A 54 3.15 23.96 -12.15
N LYS A 55 3.83 24.02 -11.00
CA LYS A 55 5.30 24.18 -10.94
C LYS A 55 6.07 23.00 -11.54
N VAL A 56 5.44 21.82 -11.64
CA VAL A 56 6.05 20.63 -12.26
C VAL A 56 5.50 20.32 -13.66
N GLY A 57 4.74 21.24 -14.24
CA GLY A 57 4.14 21.10 -15.57
C GLY A 57 2.94 20.15 -15.61
N MET A 58 2.22 20.01 -14.49
CA MET A 58 0.93 19.31 -14.43
C MET A 58 -0.18 20.34 -14.27
N GLU A 59 -1.13 20.35 -15.21
CA GLU A 59 -2.25 21.28 -15.17
C GLU A 59 -3.43 20.66 -14.43
N MET A 60 -4.02 21.45 -13.52
CA MET A 60 -5.23 21.11 -12.79
C MET A 60 -6.20 22.28 -12.88
N ASP A 61 -7.43 22.00 -13.28
CA ASP A 61 -8.47 23.00 -13.47
C ASP A 61 -9.48 22.98 -12.33
N TYR A 62 -9.83 24.14 -11.80
CA TYR A 62 -10.99 24.23 -10.92
C TYR A 62 -12.27 24.03 -11.72
N VAL A 63 -13.14 23.15 -11.22
CA VAL A 63 -14.40 22.77 -11.88
C VAL A 63 -15.56 22.89 -10.89
N PRO A 64 -16.80 23.07 -11.36
CA PRO A 64 -17.95 23.26 -10.47
C PRO A 64 -18.35 22.01 -9.67
N GLY A 65 -17.86 20.83 -10.04
CA GLY A 65 -18.20 19.59 -9.33
C GLY A 65 -17.48 18.36 -9.87
N SER A 66 -17.75 17.22 -9.22
CA SER A 66 -17.27 15.88 -9.59
C SER A 66 -18.44 14.98 -9.99
N PRO A 67 -18.25 14.04 -10.93
CA PRO A 67 -19.32 13.12 -11.35
C PRO A 67 -19.75 12.12 -10.27
N PHE A 68 -19.03 12.04 -9.14
CA PHE A 68 -19.40 11.17 -8.02
C PHE A 68 -20.44 11.78 -7.09
N HIS A 69 -20.73 13.08 -7.19
CA HIS A 69 -21.77 13.77 -6.40
C HIS A 69 -21.68 13.62 -4.86
N VAL A 70 -20.48 13.40 -4.31
CA VAL A 70 -20.27 13.20 -2.86
C VAL A 70 -20.20 14.51 -2.05
N GLY A 71 -20.56 15.65 -2.64
CA GLY A 71 -20.46 16.98 -2.03
C GLY A 71 -19.02 17.47 -1.89
N ALA A 72 -18.80 18.75 -2.21
CA ALA A 72 -17.51 19.43 -2.07
C ALA A 72 -17.76 20.94 -2.07
N THR A 73 -16.95 21.71 -1.34
CA THR A 73 -16.97 23.17 -1.39
C THR A 73 -16.09 23.71 -2.53
N LYS A 74 -15.06 22.95 -2.92
CA LYS A 74 -14.18 23.26 -4.05
C LYS A 74 -13.66 21.99 -4.70
N VAL A 75 -13.54 22.00 -6.03
CA VAL A 75 -13.11 20.83 -6.80
C VAL A 75 -12.03 21.25 -7.80
N ALA A 76 -10.96 20.47 -7.89
CA ALA A 76 -9.99 20.55 -8.97
C ALA A 76 -9.96 19.23 -9.76
N LYS A 77 -9.76 19.32 -11.06
CA LYS A 77 -9.69 18.19 -11.99
C LYS A 77 -8.31 18.13 -12.60
N ILE A 78 -7.73 16.94 -12.69
CA ILE A 78 -6.54 16.65 -13.48
C ILE A 78 -6.91 15.65 -14.57
N GLU A 79 -6.57 15.97 -15.82
CA GLU A 79 -6.85 15.10 -16.97
C GLU A 79 -5.79 14.00 -17.12
N ASN A 80 -6.07 13.03 -17.99
CA ASN A 80 -5.11 12.01 -18.43
C ASN A 80 -4.54 11.13 -17.32
N GLN A 81 -5.37 10.73 -16.35
CA GLN A 81 -5.01 9.74 -15.35
C GLN A 81 -5.32 8.33 -15.82
N GLY A 82 -4.64 7.32 -15.28
CA GLY A 82 -4.81 5.93 -15.67
C GLY A 82 -5.61 5.13 -14.67
N GLN A 83 -6.47 4.25 -15.15
CA GLN A 83 -7.04 3.16 -14.35
C GLN A 83 -7.02 1.85 -15.13
N PHE A 84 -6.73 0.75 -14.43
CA PHE A 84 -6.67 -0.58 -15.01
C PHE A 84 -7.03 -1.65 -13.96
N ASN A 85 -7.14 -2.91 -14.38
CA ASN A 85 -7.26 -4.06 -13.48
C ASN A 85 -5.85 -4.49 -13.03
N PRO A 86 -5.47 -4.27 -11.76
CA PRO A 86 -4.11 -4.56 -11.30
C PRO A 86 -3.78 -6.06 -11.28
N VAL A 87 -4.78 -6.93 -11.10
CA VAL A 87 -4.58 -8.39 -11.08
C VAL A 87 -4.25 -8.88 -12.49
N SER A 88 -5.05 -8.51 -13.48
CA SER A 88 -4.76 -8.89 -14.87
C SER A 88 -3.40 -8.36 -15.34
N TYR A 89 -3.04 -7.14 -14.95
CA TYR A 89 -1.75 -6.54 -15.26
C TYR A 89 -0.57 -7.32 -14.66
N ILE A 90 -0.61 -7.63 -13.36
CA ILE A 90 0.50 -8.36 -12.72
C ILE A 90 0.58 -9.82 -13.20
N THR A 91 -0.56 -10.47 -13.46
CA THR A 91 -0.59 -11.83 -14.04
C THR A 91 0.07 -11.87 -15.41
N PHE A 92 -0.14 -10.85 -16.23
CA PHE A 92 0.53 -10.73 -17.53
C PHE A 92 2.02 -10.46 -17.40
N LEU A 93 2.43 -9.56 -16.50
CA LEU A 93 3.85 -9.34 -16.24
C LEU A 93 4.54 -10.63 -15.79
N ALA A 94 3.89 -11.41 -14.92
CA ALA A 94 4.37 -12.71 -14.48
C ALA A 94 4.52 -13.70 -15.65
N ALA A 95 3.51 -13.80 -16.52
CA ALA A 95 3.56 -14.65 -17.71
C ALA A 95 4.70 -14.22 -18.65
N LYS A 96 4.85 -12.92 -18.93
CA LYS A 96 5.94 -12.38 -19.76
C LYS A 96 7.31 -12.63 -19.14
N PHE A 97 7.44 -12.49 -17.82
CA PHE A 97 8.67 -12.84 -17.11
C PHE A 97 9.05 -14.31 -17.33
N GLN A 98 8.09 -15.24 -17.25
CA GLN A 98 8.32 -16.65 -17.52
C GLN A 98 8.64 -16.96 -18.98
N GLU A 99 7.94 -16.33 -19.94
CA GLU A 99 8.25 -16.44 -21.38
C GLU A 99 9.69 -16.02 -21.70
N LEU A 100 10.23 -15.04 -20.97
CA LEU A 100 11.61 -14.56 -21.09
C LEU A 100 12.63 -15.41 -20.32
N GLY A 101 12.22 -16.56 -19.77
CA GLY A 101 13.09 -17.50 -19.04
C GLY A 101 13.17 -17.26 -17.54
N GLY A 102 12.35 -16.35 -16.99
CA GLY A 102 12.19 -16.15 -15.56
C GLY A 102 11.53 -17.35 -14.88
N ILE A 103 11.86 -17.57 -13.60
CA ILE A 103 11.33 -18.66 -12.80
C ILE A 103 10.54 -18.08 -11.62
N LEU A 104 9.27 -18.48 -11.50
CA LEU A 104 8.43 -18.17 -10.34
C LEU A 104 8.32 -19.41 -9.46
N ILE A 105 8.70 -19.28 -8.19
CA ILE A 105 8.65 -20.36 -7.21
C ILE A 105 7.70 -19.94 -6.09
N GLU A 106 6.51 -20.53 -6.07
CA GLU A 106 5.52 -20.36 -5.00
C GLU A 106 5.75 -21.40 -3.89
N GLY A 107 5.16 -21.18 -2.71
CA GLY A 107 5.38 -22.07 -1.55
C GLY A 107 6.82 -22.09 -1.02
N CYS A 108 7.67 -21.18 -1.51
CA CYS A 108 9.08 -21.07 -1.17
C CYS A 108 9.33 -19.78 -0.38
N ARG A 109 9.32 -19.88 0.95
CA ARG A 109 9.52 -18.72 1.83
C ARG A 109 11.02 -18.47 2.00
N ALA A 110 11.51 -17.29 1.66
CA ALA A 110 12.84 -16.84 2.06
C ALA A 110 12.89 -16.65 3.59
N THR A 111 13.88 -17.26 4.25
CA THR A 111 14.02 -17.30 5.71
C THR A 111 15.29 -16.64 6.23
N GLY A 112 16.27 -16.40 5.34
CA GLY A 112 17.52 -15.76 5.70
C GLY A 112 18.36 -15.40 4.48
N LEU A 113 19.40 -14.61 4.72
CA LEU A 113 20.35 -14.17 3.72
C LEU A 113 21.75 -14.29 4.30
N ASP A 114 22.63 -15.04 3.63
CA ASP A 114 24.05 -15.07 3.95
C ASP A 114 24.80 -14.30 2.85
N GLU A 115 25.47 -13.22 3.26
CA GLU A 115 26.18 -12.30 2.38
C GLU A 115 27.66 -12.68 2.34
N GLY A 116 28.10 -13.26 1.22
CA GLY A 116 29.51 -13.55 0.91
C GLY A 116 29.86 -13.14 -0.52
N ASP A 117 30.91 -13.74 -1.11
CA ASP A 117 31.29 -13.50 -2.52
C ASP A 117 30.15 -13.84 -3.49
N THR A 118 29.30 -14.78 -3.11
CA THR A 118 27.99 -15.06 -3.70
C THR A 118 26.95 -15.00 -2.59
N ILE A 119 25.76 -14.49 -2.89
CA ILE A 119 24.68 -14.37 -1.92
C ILE A 119 23.90 -15.69 -1.88
N GLU A 120 23.72 -16.24 -0.68
CA GLU A 120 22.87 -17.40 -0.44
C GLU A 120 21.56 -16.97 0.22
N VAL A 121 20.45 -17.17 -0.48
CA VAL A 121 19.11 -17.00 0.06
C VAL A 121 18.67 -18.33 0.66
N LYS A 122 18.56 -18.40 1.99
CA LYS A 122 17.96 -19.54 2.69
C LYS A 122 16.45 -19.52 2.46
N THR A 123 15.88 -20.67 2.15
CA THR A 123 14.42 -20.81 1.98
C THR A 123 13.84 -21.97 2.77
N SER A 124 12.52 -22.09 2.78
CA SER A 124 11.81 -23.22 3.39
C SER A 124 11.98 -24.55 2.64
N VAL A 125 12.52 -24.54 1.42
CA VAL A 125 12.66 -25.75 0.57
C VAL A 125 14.14 -26.07 0.33
N SER A 126 14.89 -25.14 -0.24
CA SER A 126 16.32 -25.27 -0.51
C SER A 126 16.98 -23.90 -0.67
N SER A 127 18.29 -23.80 -0.41
CA SER A 127 19.02 -22.56 -0.61
C SER A 127 19.13 -22.19 -2.09
N ILE A 128 19.07 -20.90 -2.39
CA ILE A 128 19.24 -20.36 -3.74
C ILE A 128 20.48 -19.46 -3.75
N LEU A 129 21.44 -19.76 -4.63
CA LEU A 129 22.63 -18.92 -4.85
C LEU A 129 22.35 -17.87 -5.92
N CYS A 130 22.76 -16.64 -5.66
CA CYS A 130 22.52 -15.51 -6.55
C CYS A 130 23.60 -14.42 -6.43
N ARG A 131 23.66 -13.53 -7.43
CA ARG A 131 24.57 -12.38 -7.42
C ARG A 131 23.91 -11.12 -6.86
N ASN A 132 22.60 -10.99 -7.04
CA ASN A 132 21.80 -9.85 -6.62
C ASN A 132 20.51 -10.35 -5.97
N VAL A 133 20.04 -9.63 -4.94
CA VAL A 133 18.76 -9.90 -4.26
C VAL A 133 17.95 -8.62 -4.19
N VAL A 134 16.64 -8.72 -4.42
CA VAL A 134 15.71 -7.60 -4.31
C VAL A 134 14.60 -7.95 -3.31
N TYR A 135 14.53 -7.22 -2.20
CA TYR A 135 13.39 -7.29 -1.29
C TYR A 135 12.23 -6.43 -1.79
N ALA A 136 11.25 -7.09 -2.42
CA ALA A 136 9.98 -6.51 -2.85
C ALA A 136 8.82 -6.98 -1.95
N THR A 137 9.03 -7.00 -0.63
CA THR A 137 8.19 -7.67 0.37
C THR A 137 7.36 -6.71 1.24
N HIS A 138 6.96 -5.55 0.70
CA HIS A 138 6.46 -4.37 1.42
C HIS A 138 7.48 -3.71 2.34
N ILE A 139 8.07 -4.45 3.28
CA ILE A 139 9.18 -4.04 4.15
C ILE A 139 10.23 -5.17 4.13
N PRO A 140 11.54 -4.85 4.05
CA PRO A 140 12.58 -5.88 4.08
C PRO A 140 12.59 -6.64 5.41
N PRO A 141 12.94 -7.94 5.43
CA PRO A 141 13.04 -8.71 6.67
C PRO A 141 14.20 -8.23 7.56
N GLY A 142 14.19 -8.69 8.82
CA GLY A 142 15.18 -8.32 9.83
C GLY A 142 14.93 -6.94 10.46
N VAL A 143 15.91 -6.43 11.20
CA VAL A 143 15.85 -5.09 11.81
C VAL A 143 16.78 -4.18 11.01
N ASN A 144 16.23 -3.16 10.38
CA ASN A 144 17.01 -2.13 9.67
C ASN A 144 16.33 -0.77 9.77
N ILE A 145 17.06 0.27 9.36
CA ILE A 145 16.64 1.68 9.51
C ILE A 145 15.27 1.97 8.85
N LEU A 146 14.87 1.20 7.83
CA LEU A 146 13.61 1.43 7.12
C LEU A 146 12.39 1.11 8.00
N HIS A 147 12.53 0.28 9.04
CA HIS A 147 11.48 0.01 10.01
C HIS A 147 11.13 1.22 10.89
N PHE A 148 12.08 2.16 11.03
CA PHE A 148 11.89 3.41 11.78
C PHE A 148 11.57 4.59 10.85
N ARG A 149 11.63 4.37 9.53
CA ARG A 149 11.36 5.37 8.49
C ARG A 149 10.10 5.09 7.68
N ASN A 150 9.39 4.02 8.03
CA ASN A 150 8.15 3.62 7.39
C ASN A 150 7.13 3.23 8.45
N ALA A 151 6.02 3.96 8.52
CA ALA A 151 4.92 3.65 9.42
C ALA A 151 3.92 2.71 8.72
N PRO A 152 3.49 1.60 9.35
CA PRO A 152 2.50 0.72 8.78
C PRO A 152 1.09 1.30 8.94
N TYR A 153 0.36 1.41 7.84
CA TYR A 153 -1.03 1.84 7.78
C TYR A 153 -1.90 0.73 7.19
N ARG A 154 -3.19 0.76 7.53
CA ARG A 154 -4.22 -0.09 6.95
C ARG A 154 -5.29 0.80 6.35
N SER A 155 -5.76 0.44 5.16
CA SER A 155 -6.90 1.07 4.47
C SER A 155 -7.97 0.02 4.18
N TYR A 156 -9.22 0.47 4.09
CA TYR A 156 -10.40 -0.36 3.88
C TYR A 156 -11.06 -0.01 2.56
N VAL A 157 -11.65 -1.01 1.93
CA VAL A 157 -12.31 -0.86 0.64
C VAL A 157 -13.57 -1.70 0.58
N ILE A 158 -14.61 -1.12 -0.01
CA ILE A 158 -15.84 -1.83 -0.37
C ILE A 158 -16.11 -1.73 -1.86
N GLY A 159 -16.61 -2.82 -2.43
CA GLY A 159 -17.13 -2.87 -3.79
C GLY A 159 -18.65 -2.96 -3.75
N VAL A 160 -19.34 -2.01 -4.37
CA VAL A 160 -20.80 -1.88 -4.28
C VAL A 160 -21.47 -1.85 -5.64
N LYS A 161 -22.69 -2.36 -5.69
CA LYS A 161 -23.60 -2.20 -6.83
C LYS A 161 -24.59 -1.07 -6.57
N LEU A 162 -24.93 -0.32 -7.61
CA LEU A 162 -25.82 0.84 -7.55
C LEU A 162 -27.12 0.53 -8.29
N LYS A 163 -28.27 0.89 -7.72
CA LYS A 163 -29.58 0.61 -8.35
C LYS A 163 -29.79 1.35 -9.67
N GLY A 164 -29.24 2.57 -9.78
CA GLY A 164 -29.41 3.43 -10.97
C GLY A 164 -28.41 3.19 -12.09
N GLY A 165 -27.43 2.29 -11.91
CA GLY A 165 -26.42 2.00 -12.93
C GLY A 165 -25.48 3.16 -13.26
N ASN A 166 -25.46 4.23 -12.46
CA ASN A 166 -24.59 5.39 -12.69
C ASN A 166 -23.20 5.15 -12.09
N TYR A 167 -22.26 4.73 -12.92
CA TYR A 167 -20.87 4.45 -12.54
C TYR A 167 -19.94 5.45 -13.25
N PRO A 168 -19.45 6.49 -12.56
CA PRO A 168 -18.57 7.48 -13.17
C PRO A 168 -17.27 6.88 -13.72
N ASN A 169 -16.99 7.16 -14.99
CA ASN A 169 -15.69 6.83 -15.59
C ASN A 169 -14.64 7.89 -15.24
N ALA A 170 -14.28 7.98 -13.96
CA ALA A 170 -13.36 8.95 -13.39
C ALA A 170 -12.72 8.37 -12.11
N LEU A 171 -11.72 9.08 -11.59
CA LEU A 171 -11.21 8.89 -10.24
C LEU A 171 -11.62 10.08 -9.37
N ALA A 172 -11.85 9.87 -8.08
CA ALA A 172 -12.01 10.97 -7.15
C ALA A 172 -11.34 10.68 -5.81
N TYR A 173 -10.83 11.73 -5.19
CA TYR A 173 -10.18 11.72 -3.88
C TYR A 173 -10.68 12.93 -3.11
N ASP A 174 -11.26 12.74 -1.94
CA ASP A 174 -11.41 13.87 -1.02
C ASP A 174 -10.09 14.16 -0.28
N LEU A 175 -10.07 15.28 0.43
CA LEU A 175 -8.93 15.76 1.19
C LEU A 175 -9.15 15.63 2.71
N GLU A 176 -10.15 14.85 3.12
CA GLU A 176 -10.42 14.61 4.53
C GLU A 176 -9.32 13.74 5.16
N ASP A 177 -9.31 13.64 6.49
CA ASP A 177 -8.44 12.72 7.23
C ASP A 177 -9.28 11.99 8.29
N PRO A 178 -9.63 10.70 8.08
CA PRO A 178 -9.24 9.86 6.95
C PRO A 178 -9.94 10.26 5.64
N TYR A 179 -9.21 10.15 4.52
CA TYR A 179 -9.74 10.47 3.19
C TYR A 179 -10.58 9.31 2.61
N HIS A 180 -11.42 9.64 1.62
CA HIS A 180 -12.07 8.66 0.76
C HIS A 180 -11.65 8.80 -0.70
N TYR A 181 -11.60 7.66 -1.39
CA TYR A 181 -11.40 7.61 -2.83
C TYR A 181 -12.44 6.76 -3.53
N TYR A 182 -12.69 7.08 -4.80
CA TYR A 182 -13.75 6.50 -5.60
C TYR A 182 -13.24 6.19 -7.00
N ARG A 183 -13.65 5.03 -7.51
CA ARG A 183 -13.51 4.67 -8.93
C ARG A 183 -14.55 3.64 -9.32
N SER A 184 -14.81 3.51 -10.60
CA SER A 184 -15.62 2.41 -11.12
C SER A 184 -14.75 1.28 -11.67
N GLN A 185 -15.27 0.06 -11.62
CA GLN A 185 -14.62 -1.12 -12.16
C GLN A 185 -15.65 -2.06 -12.75
N LYS A 186 -15.44 -2.43 -14.02
CA LYS A 186 -16.19 -3.49 -14.67
C LYS A 186 -15.51 -4.84 -14.46
N ILE A 187 -16.28 -5.85 -14.07
CA ILE A 187 -15.83 -7.24 -13.90
C ILE A 187 -16.84 -8.14 -14.59
N LYS A 188 -16.42 -8.88 -15.62
CA LYS A 188 -17.27 -9.85 -16.35
C LYS A 188 -18.62 -9.28 -16.82
N GLY A 189 -18.65 -8.02 -17.22
CA GLY A 189 -19.86 -7.34 -17.68
C GLY A 189 -20.62 -6.57 -16.59
N GLU A 190 -20.34 -6.81 -15.31
CA GLU A 190 -20.97 -6.12 -14.19
C GLU A 190 -20.14 -4.92 -13.73
N GLU A 191 -20.80 -3.81 -13.41
CA GLU A 191 -20.16 -2.58 -12.93
C GLU A 191 -20.22 -2.51 -11.41
N TYR A 192 -19.09 -2.09 -10.82
CA TYR A 192 -18.96 -1.86 -9.39
C TYR A 192 -18.41 -0.47 -9.14
N LEU A 193 -18.91 0.18 -8.10
CA LEU A 193 -18.27 1.35 -7.51
C LEU A 193 -17.33 0.82 -6.42
N ILE A 194 -16.05 1.12 -6.55
CA ILE A 194 -15.04 0.86 -5.54
C ILE A 194 -14.88 2.14 -4.73
N VAL A 195 -15.07 2.03 -3.42
CA VAL A 195 -14.86 3.12 -2.47
C VAL A 195 -13.91 2.63 -1.40
N GLY A 196 -12.87 3.40 -1.11
CA GLY A 196 -11.95 3.09 -0.03
C GLY A 196 -11.59 4.31 0.80
N GLY A 197 -10.95 4.06 1.94
CA GLY A 197 -10.64 5.07 2.96
C GLY A 197 -10.55 4.44 4.35
N GLU A 198 -10.90 5.24 5.37
CA GLU A 198 -10.86 4.84 6.78
C GLU A 198 -9.47 4.39 7.24
N ASP A 199 -8.47 5.07 6.70
CA ASP A 199 -7.06 4.75 6.91
C ASP A 199 -6.66 5.01 8.36
N HIS A 200 -5.93 4.06 8.95
CA HIS A 200 -5.36 4.24 10.29
C HIS A 200 -4.04 3.48 10.44
N LYS A 201 -3.28 3.83 11.47
CA LYS A 201 -2.05 3.09 11.82
C LYS A 201 -2.38 1.64 12.15
N THR A 202 -1.61 0.72 11.60
CA THR A 202 -1.81 -0.71 11.83
C THR A 202 -1.64 -1.03 13.32
N GLY A 203 -2.58 -1.78 13.88
CA GLY A 203 -2.56 -2.21 15.29
C GLY A 203 -3.01 -1.14 16.30
N HIS A 204 -3.42 0.05 15.85
CA HIS A 204 -3.95 1.11 16.72
C HIS A 204 -5.48 1.12 16.81
N GLU A 205 -6.15 0.34 15.95
CA GLU A 205 -7.60 0.16 15.98
C GLU A 205 -7.96 -1.24 16.45
N GLU A 206 -8.69 -1.37 17.55
CA GLU A 206 -9.11 -2.67 18.06
C GLU A 206 -10.34 -3.21 17.33
N ASN A 207 -11.27 -2.34 16.91
CA ASN A 207 -12.51 -2.74 16.24
C ASN A 207 -12.50 -2.34 14.77
N THR A 208 -11.74 -3.07 13.96
CA THR A 208 -11.59 -2.81 12.52
C THR A 208 -12.90 -2.92 11.72
N MET A 209 -13.92 -3.61 12.24
CA MET A 209 -15.26 -3.64 11.64
C MET A 209 -15.97 -2.28 11.66
N LYS A 210 -15.57 -1.38 12.57
CA LYS A 210 -16.11 -0.01 12.59
C LYS A 210 -15.69 0.77 11.35
N CYS A 211 -14.50 0.53 10.80
CA CYS A 211 -14.02 1.16 9.57
C CYS A 211 -14.90 0.73 8.38
N PHE A 212 -15.21 -0.56 8.25
CA PHE A 212 -16.15 -1.01 7.22
C PHE A 212 -17.56 -0.44 7.41
N SER A 213 -18.01 -0.28 8.66
CA SER A 213 -19.33 0.28 8.96
C SER A 213 -19.42 1.77 8.62
N ALA A 214 -18.38 2.54 8.97
CA ALA A 214 -18.26 3.96 8.62
C ALA A 214 -18.21 4.16 7.10
N LEU A 215 -17.40 3.35 6.40
CA LEU A 215 -17.30 3.39 4.94
C LEU A 215 -18.64 3.03 4.27
N GLU A 216 -19.38 2.04 4.80
CA GLU A 216 -20.71 1.72 4.30
C GLU A 216 -21.72 2.84 4.55
N GLU A 217 -21.72 3.45 5.74
CA GLU A 217 -22.58 4.59 6.06
C GLU A 217 -22.32 5.76 5.09
N HIS A 218 -21.04 6.09 4.88
CA HIS A 218 -20.60 7.11 3.94
C HIS A 218 -21.09 6.85 2.51
N VAL A 219 -20.91 5.62 2.01
CA VAL A 219 -21.35 5.28 0.65
C VAL A 219 -22.87 5.31 0.54
N ARG A 220 -23.62 4.82 1.53
CA ARG A 220 -25.09 4.85 1.52
C ARG A 220 -25.66 6.26 1.64
N LYS A 221 -24.93 7.18 2.27
CA LYS A 221 -25.30 8.60 2.34
C LYS A 221 -25.24 9.28 0.98
N HIS A 222 -24.32 8.87 0.11
CA HIS A 222 -24.05 9.54 -1.17
C HIS A 222 -24.55 8.79 -2.41
N PHE A 223 -24.76 7.47 -2.32
CA PHE A 223 -25.13 6.62 -3.45
C PHE A 223 -26.33 5.72 -3.12
N ASP A 224 -27.20 5.48 -4.12
CA ASP A 224 -28.29 4.50 -4.00
C ASP A 224 -27.75 3.07 -4.18
N VAL A 225 -27.18 2.55 -3.10
CA VAL A 225 -26.57 1.22 -3.04
C VAL A 225 -27.64 0.13 -3.07
N SER A 226 -27.51 -0.81 -4.02
CA SER A 226 -28.30 -2.04 -4.05
C SER A 226 -27.67 -3.14 -3.19
N GLU A 227 -26.34 -3.28 -3.25
CA GLU A 227 -25.62 -4.40 -2.67
C GLU A 227 -24.18 -3.99 -2.31
N ILE A 228 -23.68 -4.46 -1.16
CA ILE A 228 -22.25 -4.45 -0.84
C ILE A 228 -21.70 -5.83 -1.22
N SER A 229 -21.11 -5.94 -2.41
CA SER A 229 -20.66 -7.22 -2.96
C SER A 229 -19.31 -7.67 -2.41
N PHE A 230 -18.43 -6.71 -2.07
CA PHE A 230 -17.08 -7.00 -1.62
C PHE A 230 -16.65 -6.09 -0.47
N ARG A 231 -15.83 -6.63 0.44
CA ARG A 231 -15.14 -5.89 1.50
C ARG A 231 -13.73 -6.46 1.64
N TRP A 232 -12.72 -5.61 1.67
CA TRP A 232 -11.35 -6.02 1.96
C TRP A 232 -10.57 -4.87 2.62
N SER A 233 -9.45 -5.21 3.24
CA SER A 233 -8.49 -4.24 3.74
C SER A 233 -7.09 -4.64 3.30
N SER A 234 -6.20 -3.66 3.23
CA SER A 234 -4.80 -3.89 2.88
C SER A 234 -3.90 -3.05 3.77
N GLN A 235 -2.68 -3.55 3.99
CA GLN A 235 -1.63 -2.82 4.69
C GLN A 235 -0.64 -2.21 3.69
N PHE A 236 -0.13 -1.05 4.04
CA PHE A 236 0.92 -0.37 3.30
C PHE A 236 1.85 0.38 4.25
N PHE A 237 2.99 0.80 3.73
CA PHE A 237 4.00 1.51 4.51
C PHE A 237 4.12 2.94 4.01
N VAL A 238 4.03 3.88 4.95
CA VAL A 238 4.11 5.33 4.72
C VAL A 238 5.52 5.80 5.05
N PRO A 239 6.29 6.29 4.07
CA PRO A 239 7.64 6.77 4.29
C PRO A 239 7.64 8.13 5.00
N THR A 240 8.61 8.36 5.87
CA THR A 240 8.73 9.60 6.67
C THR A 240 9.02 10.87 5.88
N ASP A 241 9.23 10.81 4.57
CA ASP A 241 9.42 12.00 3.73
C ASP A 241 8.48 12.03 2.51
N GLY A 242 7.49 11.13 2.48
CA GLY A 242 6.51 11.02 1.41
C GLY A 242 7.01 10.38 0.11
N LEU A 243 8.29 9.99 0.01
CA LEU A 243 8.82 9.31 -1.18
C LEU A 243 9.13 7.83 -0.88
N PRO A 244 8.99 6.92 -1.86
CA PRO A 244 9.38 5.53 -1.65
C PRO A 244 10.90 5.39 -1.49
N TYR A 245 11.31 4.31 -0.84
CA TYR A 245 12.71 3.91 -0.72
C TYR A 245 12.97 2.79 -1.74
N ILE A 246 13.71 3.11 -2.80
CA ILE A 246 14.00 2.22 -3.94
C ILE A 246 15.50 2.29 -4.23
N GLY A 247 16.20 1.17 -4.08
CA GLY A 247 17.64 1.07 -4.34
C GLY A 247 18.34 0.12 -3.38
N GLN A 248 19.62 0.36 -3.09
CA GLN A 248 20.41 -0.48 -2.19
C GLN A 248 19.87 -0.45 -0.75
N LEU A 249 19.77 -1.62 -0.12
CA LEU A 249 19.32 -1.76 1.26
C LEU A 249 20.39 -1.18 2.22
N PRO A 250 20.07 -0.18 3.06
CA PRO A 250 21.06 0.42 3.94
C PRO A 250 21.59 -0.59 4.96
N GLY A 251 22.92 -0.72 5.04
CA GLY A 251 23.60 -1.63 5.96
C GLY A 251 23.79 -3.06 5.45
N ALA A 252 23.33 -3.37 4.24
CA ALA A 252 23.61 -4.64 3.55
C ALA A 252 24.68 -4.47 2.47
N SER A 253 25.12 -5.58 1.88
CA SER A 253 26.03 -5.60 0.72
C SER A 253 25.45 -4.86 -0.49
N ASN A 254 26.34 -4.35 -1.36
CA ASN A 254 25.97 -3.53 -2.52
C ASN A 254 25.00 -4.18 -3.52
N ASN A 255 24.87 -5.50 -3.48
CA ASN A 255 24.01 -6.29 -4.38
C ASN A 255 22.66 -6.65 -3.73
N VAL A 256 22.35 -6.10 -2.56
CA VAL A 256 21.07 -6.27 -1.88
C VAL A 256 20.26 -4.99 -2.04
N TYR A 257 19.11 -5.11 -2.69
CA TYR A 257 18.21 -4.00 -3.01
C TYR A 257 16.88 -4.13 -2.26
N VAL A 258 16.17 -3.01 -2.16
CA VAL A 258 14.88 -2.92 -1.50
C VAL A 258 13.96 -1.96 -2.25
N ALA A 259 12.67 -2.27 -2.23
CA ALA A 259 11.60 -1.39 -2.66
C ALA A 259 10.51 -1.37 -1.56
N THR A 260 10.31 -0.22 -0.92
CA THR A 260 9.37 -0.06 0.21
C THR A 260 8.83 1.37 0.32
N GLY A 261 7.85 1.60 1.19
CA GLY A 261 7.31 2.92 1.48
C GLY A 261 6.44 3.48 0.36
N PHE A 262 5.57 2.65 -0.22
CA PHE A 262 4.78 3.04 -1.39
C PHE A 262 3.54 3.89 -1.08
N ASN A 263 3.21 4.17 0.18
CA ASN A 263 2.13 5.10 0.55
C ASN A 263 0.74 4.77 -0.06
N GLY A 264 0.46 3.50 -0.36
CA GLY A 264 -0.76 3.08 -1.06
C GLY A 264 -0.67 3.10 -2.59
N ASP A 265 0.33 3.75 -3.18
CA ASP A 265 0.54 3.90 -4.63
C ASP A 265 1.34 2.73 -5.26
N GLY A 266 1.17 1.53 -4.73
CA GLY A 266 2.02 0.37 -5.07
C GLY A 266 1.97 -0.04 -6.54
N MET A 267 0.87 0.25 -7.25
CA MET A 267 0.73 -0.05 -8.68
C MET A 267 1.71 0.76 -9.54
N MET A 268 1.85 2.06 -9.26
CA MET A 268 2.81 2.93 -9.96
C MET A 268 4.22 2.72 -9.42
N LEU A 269 4.39 2.74 -8.10
CA LEU A 269 5.71 2.70 -7.47
C LEU A 269 6.39 1.32 -7.54
N GLY A 270 5.62 0.24 -7.70
CA GLY A 270 6.15 -1.08 -8.04
C GLY A 270 6.79 -1.11 -9.42
N THR A 271 6.14 -0.52 -10.42
CA THR A 271 6.71 -0.36 -11.78
C THR A 271 7.96 0.54 -11.74
N ALA A 272 7.90 1.66 -11.01
CA ALA A 272 9.05 2.54 -10.80
C ALA A 272 10.25 1.77 -10.21
N SER A 273 9.98 0.89 -9.26
CA SER A 273 11.00 0.06 -8.61
C SER A 273 11.62 -0.94 -9.56
N GLY A 274 10.82 -1.60 -10.40
CA GLY A 274 11.32 -2.48 -11.46
C GLY A 274 12.27 -1.75 -12.42
N LEU A 275 11.88 -0.57 -12.89
CA LEU A 275 12.70 0.24 -13.80
C LEU A 275 14.00 0.73 -13.14
N VAL A 276 13.93 1.26 -11.92
CA VAL A 276 15.10 1.80 -11.22
C VAL A 276 16.09 0.70 -10.84
N ILE A 277 15.62 -0.39 -10.24
CA ILE A 277 16.50 -1.46 -9.75
C ILE A 277 17.09 -2.26 -10.91
N SER A 278 16.33 -2.50 -11.99
CA SER A 278 16.89 -3.15 -13.19
C SER A 278 18.02 -2.34 -13.81
N ASP A 279 17.86 -1.01 -13.93
CA ASP A 279 18.92 -0.10 -14.38
C ASP A 279 20.15 -0.19 -13.46
N MET A 280 19.96 -0.14 -12.14
CA MET A 280 21.08 -0.27 -11.19
C MET A 280 21.81 -1.60 -11.33
N ILE A 281 21.10 -2.71 -11.54
CA ILE A 281 21.71 -4.04 -11.69
C ILE A 281 22.43 -4.19 -13.04
N ILE A 282 21.83 -3.71 -14.13
CA ILE A 282 22.33 -3.94 -15.49
C ILE A 282 23.40 -2.92 -15.88
N LYS A 283 23.16 -1.64 -15.55
CA LYS A 283 23.99 -0.50 -15.97
C LYS A 283 24.91 0.01 -14.85
N GLY A 284 24.68 -0.40 -13.60
CA GLY A 284 25.38 0.10 -12.43
C GLY A 284 24.82 1.40 -11.85
N GLU A 285 23.92 2.08 -12.56
CA GLU A 285 23.27 3.30 -12.11
C GLU A 285 21.87 3.48 -12.72
N SER A 286 21.07 4.32 -12.08
CA SER A 286 19.79 4.78 -12.61
C SER A 286 19.65 6.30 -12.44
N LYS A 287 19.01 6.95 -13.41
CA LYS A 287 18.64 8.38 -13.36
C LYS A 287 17.91 8.77 -12.07
N TYR A 288 17.12 7.86 -11.50
CA TYR A 288 16.31 8.12 -10.31
C TYR A 288 16.90 7.57 -9.00
N SER A 289 18.08 6.92 -9.07
CA SER A 289 18.71 6.27 -7.92
C SER A 289 18.88 7.20 -6.71
N LYS A 290 19.33 8.45 -6.93
CA LYS A 290 19.48 9.45 -5.86
C LYS A 290 18.14 9.94 -5.31
N LEU A 291 17.11 10.05 -6.15
CA LEU A 291 15.78 10.54 -5.76
C LEU A 291 15.12 9.59 -4.76
N PHE A 292 15.19 8.29 -5.03
CA PHE A 292 14.55 7.25 -4.21
C PHE A 292 15.50 6.52 -3.27
N ASN A 293 16.77 6.92 -3.19
CA ASN A 293 17.80 6.25 -2.40
C ASN A 293 17.31 5.91 -0.97
N PRO A 294 17.32 4.63 -0.55
CA PRO A 294 16.94 4.21 0.81
C PRO A 294 17.75 4.87 1.94
N SER A 295 19.01 5.22 1.67
CA SER A 295 19.93 5.90 2.58
C SER A 295 19.83 7.43 2.54
N ARG A 296 18.92 8.01 1.74
CA ARG A 296 18.80 9.47 1.65
C ARG A 296 18.54 10.09 3.04
N VAL A 297 19.20 11.22 3.28
CA VAL A 297 19.00 12.05 4.47
C VAL A 297 18.53 13.41 3.96
N LYS A 298 17.25 13.74 4.18
CA LYS A 298 16.74 15.08 3.92
C LYS A 298 16.60 15.84 5.24
N PRO A 299 17.06 17.10 5.32
CA PRO A 299 16.70 17.98 6.43
C PRO A 299 15.19 18.21 6.39
N VAL A 300 14.48 17.67 7.37
CA VAL A 300 13.03 17.64 7.36
C VAL A 300 12.47 18.96 7.90
N ALA A 301 12.43 19.98 7.06
CA ALA A 301 11.66 21.19 7.36
C ALA A 301 10.16 20.83 7.26
N GLY A 302 9.51 20.57 8.40
CA GLY A 302 8.04 20.46 8.50
C GLY A 302 7.44 19.20 9.13
N PHE A 303 8.23 18.25 9.65
CA PHE A 303 7.70 17.01 10.23
C PHE A 303 7.57 17.07 11.76
N SER A 304 6.40 17.47 12.27
CA SER A 304 6.02 17.14 13.66
C SER A 304 5.61 15.66 13.82
N ASN A 305 5.28 14.96 12.73
CA ASN A 305 4.85 13.56 12.77
C ASN A 305 6.00 12.55 12.92
N PHE A 306 7.25 12.88 12.53
CA PHE A 306 8.39 11.95 12.59
C PHE A 306 8.71 11.50 14.02
N VAL A 307 8.64 12.46 14.97
CA VAL A 307 8.87 12.19 16.39
C VAL A 307 7.76 11.29 16.95
N LYS A 308 6.50 11.47 16.51
CA LYS A 308 5.38 10.63 16.93
C LYS A 308 5.50 9.21 16.36
N GLU A 309 5.77 9.06 15.06
CA GLU A 309 5.87 7.74 14.42
C GLU A 309 6.99 6.86 15.01
N ALA A 310 8.19 7.42 15.20
CA ALA A 310 9.30 6.67 15.76
C ALA A 310 9.10 6.37 17.26
N ALA A 311 8.47 7.28 18.00
CA ALA A 311 8.14 7.08 19.41
C ALA A 311 7.10 5.96 19.59
N ASP A 312 6.11 5.86 18.71
CA ASP A 312 5.10 4.79 18.74
C ASP A 312 5.74 3.40 18.54
N VAL A 313 6.70 3.26 17.63
CA VAL A 313 7.42 1.98 17.39
C VAL A 313 8.20 1.56 18.64
N VAL A 314 8.93 2.50 19.26
CA VAL A 314 9.70 2.22 20.50
C VAL A 314 8.75 1.95 21.67
N GLY A 315 7.65 2.69 21.77
CA GLY A 315 6.60 2.49 22.77
C GLY A 315 6.00 1.09 22.68
N ASN A 316 5.57 0.66 21.49
CA ASN A 316 4.97 -0.65 21.25
C ASN A 316 5.96 -1.82 21.40
N LEU A 317 7.25 -1.60 21.13
CA LEU A 317 8.29 -2.61 21.40
C LEU A 317 8.39 -2.94 22.89
N VAL A 318 8.17 -1.94 23.76
CA VAL A 318 8.19 -2.09 25.22
C VAL A 318 6.81 -2.51 25.74
N SER A 319 5.75 -1.77 25.42
CA SER A 319 4.39 -1.95 25.97
C SER A 319 3.65 -3.18 25.41
N GLY A 320 3.89 -3.57 24.16
CA GLY A 320 3.24 -4.72 23.51
C GLY A 320 3.55 -6.06 24.18
N ARG A 321 4.68 -6.16 24.89
CA ARG A 321 5.02 -7.34 25.69
C ARG A 321 4.30 -7.39 27.04
N PHE A 322 3.88 -6.23 27.57
CA PHE A 322 3.22 -6.11 28.88
C PHE A 322 1.68 -5.94 28.78
N SER A 323 1.14 -5.60 27.61
CA SER A 323 -0.30 -5.33 27.40
C SER A 323 -1.12 -6.54 26.92
N ALA A 324 -0.49 -7.67 26.62
CA ALA A 324 -1.20 -8.89 26.28
C ALA A 324 -2.07 -9.34 27.47
N LYS A 325 -3.40 -9.43 27.27
CA LYS A 325 -4.32 -9.86 28.34
C LYS A 325 -3.91 -11.26 28.81
N GLN A 326 -3.62 -11.38 30.09
CA GLN A 326 -3.48 -12.67 30.75
C GLN A 326 -4.85 -13.31 30.79
N ILE A 327 -4.99 -14.49 30.21
CA ILE A 327 -6.21 -15.30 30.31
C ILE A 327 -5.84 -16.61 31.00
N GLU A 328 -6.67 -17.05 31.95
CA GLU A 328 -6.48 -18.31 32.66
C GLU A 328 -6.96 -19.52 31.83
N SER A 329 -7.84 -19.28 30.84
CA SER A 329 -8.39 -20.34 29.98
C SER A 329 -8.69 -19.86 28.55
N LEU A 330 -8.44 -20.75 27.59
CA LEU A 330 -8.73 -20.55 26.15
C LEU A 330 -10.24 -20.67 25.82
N THR A 331 -11.08 -21.01 26.80
CA THR A 331 -12.54 -21.17 26.64
C THR A 331 -13.29 -19.87 26.36
N ASP A 332 -12.65 -18.72 26.56
CA ASP A 332 -13.28 -17.40 26.37
C ASP A 332 -13.27 -16.92 24.91
N LEU A 333 -12.61 -17.64 23.99
CA LEU A 333 -12.66 -17.33 22.56
C LEU A 333 -13.95 -17.89 21.93
N LYS A 334 -14.71 -17.01 21.28
CA LYS A 334 -15.82 -17.41 20.40
C LYS A 334 -15.28 -17.97 19.08
N ASN A 335 -16.09 -18.78 18.40
CA ASN A 335 -15.77 -19.21 17.04
C ASN A 335 -15.71 -17.97 16.12
N GLY A 336 -14.73 -17.94 15.23
CA GLY A 336 -14.43 -16.78 14.38
C GLY A 336 -13.63 -15.66 15.08
N GLU A 337 -13.28 -15.81 16.36
CA GLU A 337 -12.53 -14.80 17.11
C GLU A 337 -11.02 -15.07 17.09
N ALA A 338 -10.22 -14.01 17.08
CA ALA A 338 -8.79 -14.06 17.37
C ALA A 338 -8.47 -13.25 18.63
N LYS A 339 -7.43 -13.63 19.39
CA LYS A 339 -6.89 -12.86 20.53
C LYS A 339 -5.39 -13.07 20.74
N VAL A 340 -4.68 -11.98 21.05
CA VAL A 340 -3.30 -12.07 21.54
C VAL A 340 -3.34 -12.24 23.04
N VAL A 341 -2.75 -13.32 23.52
CA VAL A 341 -2.88 -13.76 24.90
C VAL A 341 -1.53 -14.10 25.47
N ASN A 342 -1.36 -13.88 26.77
CA ASN A 342 -0.20 -14.37 27.50
C ASN A 342 -0.56 -15.71 28.16
N LEU A 343 0.03 -16.80 27.68
CA LEU A 343 -0.14 -18.15 28.22
C LEU A 343 1.19 -18.60 28.83
N ASN A 344 1.23 -18.77 30.16
CA ASN A 344 2.41 -19.23 30.90
C ASN A 344 3.72 -18.45 30.57
N GLY A 345 3.62 -17.13 30.38
CA GLY A 345 4.76 -16.26 30.06
C GLY A 345 5.10 -16.18 28.57
N SER A 346 4.39 -16.92 27.71
CA SER A 346 4.52 -16.84 26.25
C SER A 346 3.37 -16.06 25.63
N VAL A 347 3.68 -15.02 24.85
CA VAL A 347 2.65 -14.22 24.15
C VAL A 347 2.33 -14.86 22.81
N LEU A 348 1.11 -15.37 22.66
CA LEU A 348 0.63 -16.10 21.47
C LEU A 348 -0.52 -15.34 20.79
N ALA A 349 -0.56 -15.39 19.46
CA ALA A 349 -1.73 -15.02 18.69
C ALA A 349 -2.57 -16.28 18.45
N ILE A 350 -3.80 -16.29 18.94
CA ILE A 350 -4.70 -17.44 18.88
C ILE A 350 -5.93 -17.07 18.07
N TYR A 351 -6.36 -17.94 17.16
CA TYR A 351 -7.60 -17.83 16.41
C TYR A 351 -8.42 -19.10 16.62
N LYS A 352 -9.72 -18.96 16.90
CA LYS A 352 -10.66 -20.07 16.96
C LYS A 352 -11.49 -20.05 15.69
N ASP A 353 -11.40 -21.08 14.87
CA ASP A 353 -12.17 -21.11 13.63
C ASP A 353 -13.67 -21.38 13.86
N GLU A 354 -14.45 -21.33 12.79
CA GLU A 354 -15.90 -21.55 12.82
C GLU A 354 -16.29 -22.96 13.32
N LYS A 355 -15.38 -23.94 13.17
CA LYS A 355 -15.57 -25.33 13.65
C LYS A 355 -15.15 -25.49 15.11
N GLY A 356 -14.57 -24.46 15.71
CA GLY A 356 -14.11 -24.44 17.09
C GLY A 356 -12.67 -24.93 17.28
N GLU A 357 -11.90 -25.17 16.21
CA GLU A 357 -10.49 -25.55 16.31
C GLU A 357 -9.64 -24.31 16.62
N LEU A 358 -8.65 -24.48 17.50
CA LEU A 358 -7.74 -23.42 17.91
C LEU A 358 -6.45 -23.47 17.08
N HIS A 359 -6.16 -22.37 16.41
CA HIS A 359 -4.93 -22.11 15.68
C HIS A 359 -4.08 -21.16 16.50
N SER A 360 -2.79 -21.47 16.70
CA SER A 360 -1.89 -20.61 17.47
C SER A 360 -0.59 -20.34 16.73
N LEU A 361 -0.14 -19.10 16.82
CA LEU A 361 1.10 -18.62 16.24
C LEU A 361 1.86 -17.76 17.25
N SER A 362 3.17 -17.59 17.03
CA SER A 362 3.92 -16.57 17.76
C SER A 362 3.32 -15.20 17.44
N SER A 363 3.05 -14.41 18.48
CA SER A 363 2.64 -13.01 18.33
C SER A 363 3.83 -12.10 17.97
N ALA A 364 5.07 -12.60 18.01
CA ALA A 364 6.23 -11.79 17.69
C ALA A 364 6.34 -11.59 16.17
N CYS A 365 6.31 -10.33 15.72
CA CYS A 365 6.47 -10.00 14.31
C CYS A 365 7.85 -10.48 13.81
N THR A 366 7.91 -10.92 12.56
CA THR A 366 9.16 -11.43 11.95
C THR A 366 10.19 -10.33 11.67
N HIS A 367 9.79 -9.06 11.78
CA HIS A 367 10.64 -7.89 11.60
C HIS A 367 11.52 -7.62 12.82
N ILE A 368 10.95 -6.95 13.84
CA ILE A 368 11.67 -6.48 15.02
C ILE A 368 11.21 -7.15 16.32
N LYS A 369 10.42 -8.24 16.22
CA LYS A 369 9.90 -9.02 17.36
C LYS A 369 8.98 -8.24 18.31
N CYS A 370 8.29 -7.21 17.80
CA CYS A 370 7.14 -6.60 18.48
C CYS A 370 5.97 -7.58 18.54
N THR A 371 5.12 -7.45 19.55
CA THR A 371 3.82 -8.14 19.57
C THR A 371 2.93 -7.57 18.46
N VAL A 372 2.44 -8.42 17.55
CA VAL A 372 1.47 -8.03 16.51
C VAL A 372 0.08 -7.90 17.13
N GLY A 373 -0.73 -6.97 16.60
CA GLY A 373 -2.17 -6.87 16.84
C GLY A 373 -2.89 -6.71 15.50
N TRP A 374 -4.20 -6.96 15.45
CA TRP A 374 -5.01 -6.85 14.24
C TRP A 374 -6.07 -5.77 14.33
#